data_AF-A0A8F2Z0D5-F1
#
_entry.id   AF-A0A8F2Z0D5-F1
#
_cell.length_a   1.000
_cell.length_b   1.000
_cell.length_c   1.000
_cell.angle_alpha   90.00
_cell.angle_beta   90.00
_cell.angle_gamma   90.00
#
_symmetry.space_group_name_H-M   'P 1'
#
loop_
_entity.id
_entity.type
_entity.pdbx_description
1 polymer ?
#
loop_
_entity_poly.entity_id
_entity_poly.type
_entity_poly.pdbx_seq_one_letter_code
_entity_poly.pdbx_strand_id
1 'polypeptide(L)'
;MGRGKIEIKKIENTTNRNVTFCKRRNGLMKKAFELSVLCDAEVAVIVFNNRGKLYEYSSKECSLHKTIQRYRKTTIDSSDRGAITEVNTRNWEEEVAKLRQDIELLDITNKNLVGERIENMNQKQLKNLEHKIDKAFSKVRKRKEEVMCEKIALGRRNEDMLKQENDEIRSWIMERECYQRTNMLLSQPEYNALPAYASQNFVHGNLITTANHFARQEQTTLQLG
;
A
#
# COMPACT_ATOMS: atom_id res chain seq x y z
N MET A 1 -42.39 -43.98 -11.22
CA MET A 1 -43.19 -42.74 -11.32
C MET A 1 -42.75 -41.96 -12.54
N GLY A 2 -43.61 -41.82 -13.56
CA GLY A 2 -43.26 -41.19 -14.84
C GLY A 2 -43.20 -39.66 -14.76
N ARG A 3 -42.49 -39.03 -15.72
CA ARG A 3 -42.48 -37.57 -15.88
C ARG A 3 -43.82 -37.10 -16.48
N GLY A 4 -44.56 -36.26 -15.76
CA GLY A 4 -45.75 -35.59 -16.29
C GLY A 4 -45.41 -34.50 -17.31
N LYS A 5 -46.31 -34.26 -18.26
CA LYS A 5 -46.23 -33.13 -19.20
C LYS A 5 -46.41 -31.82 -18.43
N ILE A 6 -45.60 -30.81 -18.76
CA ILE A 6 -45.72 -29.45 -18.19
C ILE A 6 -45.93 -28.43 -19.31
N GLU A 7 -46.64 -27.34 -19.03
CA GLU A 7 -46.82 -26.22 -19.95
C GLU A 7 -45.53 -25.41 -20.09
N ILE A 8 -45.28 -24.84 -21.28
CA ILE A 8 -44.14 -23.94 -21.53
C ILE A 8 -44.51 -22.52 -21.08
N LYS A 9 -44.40 -22.29 -19.77
CA LYS A 9 -44.54 -20.98 -19.11
C LYS A 9 -43.55 -20.85 -17.96
N LYS A 10 -43.37 -19.65 -17.44
CA LYS A 10 -42.52 -19.41 -16.27
C LYS A 10 -43.04 -20.24 -15.09
N ILE A 11 -42.12 -20.96 -14.42
CA ILE A 11 -42.44 -21.70 -13.20
C ILE A 11 -42.43 -20.71 -12.04
N GLU A 12 -43.60 -20.51 -11.42
CA GLU A 12 -43.76 -19.53 -10.33
C GLU A 12 -43.04 -19.97 -9.05
N ASN A 13 -43.19 -21.25 -8.68
CA ASN A 13 -42.52 -21.81 -7.52
C ASN A 13 -40.99 -21.81 -7.71
N THR A 14 -40.28 -21.02 -6.91
CA THR A 14 -38.83 -20.82 -6.99
C THR A 14 -38.02 -22.12 -6.80
N THR A 15 -38.41 -22.99 -5.87
CA THR A 15 -37.70 -24.27 -5.62
C THR A 15 -37.82 -25.19 -6.83
N ASN A 16 -39.03 -25.36 -7.35
CA ASN A 16 -39.28 -26.16 -8.55
C ASN A 16 -38.58 -25.56 -9.77
N ARG A 17 -38.55 -24.23 -9.89
CA ARG A 17 -37.83 -23.52 -10.95
C ARG A 17 -36.33 -23.78 -10.89
N ASN A 18 -35.72 -23.73 -9.71
CA ASN A 18 -34.27 -23.97 -9.54
C ASN A 18 -33.90 -25.41 -9.87
N VAL A 19 -34.66 -26.39 -9.36
CA VAL A 19 -34.44 -27.81 -9.66
C VAL A 19 -34.62 -28.08 -11.16
N THR A 20 -35.65 -27.49 -11.77
CA THR A 20 -35.91 -27.62 -13.21
C THR A 20 -34.82 -26.96 -14.04
N PHE A 21 -34.34 -25.77 -13.64
CA PHE A 21 -33.23 -25.09 -14.28
C PHE A 21 -31.97 -25.96 -14.28
N CYS A 22 -31.57 -26.50 -13.13
CA CYS A 22 -30.40 -27.39 -13.04
C CYS A 22 -30.55 -28.61 -13.96
N LYS A 23 -31.72 -29.25 -13.97
CA LYS A 23 -31.98 -30.43 -14.81
C LYS A 23 -31.99 -30.08 -16.30
N ARG A 24 -32.68 -29.01 -16.71
CA ARG A 24 -32.80 -28.62 -18.12
C ARG A 24 -31.51 -28.02 -18.68
N ARG A 25 -30.81 -27.20 -17.90
CA ARG A 25 -29.48 -26.68 -18.27
C ARG A 25 -28.51 -27.82 -18.53
N ASN A 26 -28.42 -28.79 -17.61
CA ASN A 26 -27.54 -29.95 -17.80
C ASN A 26 -27.97 -30.80 -19.00
N GLY A 27 -29.28 -30.98 -19.21
CA GLY A 27 -29.80 -31.69 -20.39
C GLY A 27 -29.47 -30.96 -21.70
N LEU A 28 -29.55 -29.64 -21.73
CA LEU A 28 -29.19 -28.82 -22.88
C LEU A 28 -27.69 -28.94 -23.20
N MET A 29 -26.83 -28.85 -22.18
CA MET A 29 -25.38 -29.02 -22.32
C MET A 29 -25.02 -30.42 -22.84
N LYS A 30 -25.71 -31.47 -22.38
CA LYS A 30 -25.53 -32.84 -22.90
C LYS A 30 -25.90 -32.95 -24.38
N LYS A 31 -27.03 -32.37 -24.78
CA LYS A 31 -27.44 -32.35 -26.19
C LYS A 31 -26.47 -31.56 -27.07
N ALA A 32 -25.98 -30.42 -26.58
CA ALA A 32 -24.97 -29.63 -27.28
C ALA A 32 -23.66 -30.42 -27.44
N PHE A 33 -23.26 -31.18 -26.42
CA PHE A 33 -22.12 -32.10 -26.47
C PHE A 33 -22.33 -33.21 -27.51
N GLU A 34 -23.46 -33.91 -27.46
CA GLU A 34 -23.81 -34.94 -28.42
C GLU A 34 -23.77 -34.39 -29.86
N LEU A 35 -24.37 -33.23 -30.12
CA LEU A 35 -24.33 -32.59 -31.43
C LEU A 35 -22.90 -32.27 -31.88
N SER A 36 -22.07 -31.71 -30.98
CA SER A 36 -20.69 -31.37 -31.32
C SER A 36 -19.86 -32.60 -31.70
N VAL A 37 -20.07 -33.73 -31.02
CA VAL A 37 -19.32 -34.97 -31.27
C VAL A 37 -19.85 -35.73 -32.48
N LEU A 38 -21.17 -35.83 -32.64
CA LEU A 38 -21.79 -36.62 -33.71
C LEU A 38 -21.64 -35.99 -35.08
N CYS A 39 -21.64 -34.65 -35.14
CA CYS A 39 -21.65 -33.90 -36.40
C CYS A 39 -20.37 -33.10 -36.65
N ASP A 40 -19.35 -33.23 -35.79
CA ASP A 40 -18.13 -32.41 -35.82
C ASP A 40 -18.44 -30.90 -35.91
N ALA A 41 -19.43 -30.49 -35.12
CA ALA A 41 -19.97 -29.14 -35.15
C ALA A 41 -19.43 -28.31 -33.97
N GLU A 42 -19.00 -27.08 -34.25
CA GLU A 42 -18.67 -26.13 -33.20
C GLU A 42 -19.96 -25.61 -32.54
N VAL A 43 -20.14 -25.92 -31.26
CA VAL A 43 -21.35 -25.56 -30.51
C VAL A 43 -20.96 -24.86 -29.21
N ALA A 44 -21.53 -23.68 -29.00
CA ALA A 44 -21.42 -22.92 -27.76
C ALA A 44 -22.80 -22.65 -27.16
N VAL A 45 -22.92 -22.81 -25.83
CA VAL A 45 -24.16 -22.54 -25.09
C VAL A 45 -23.86 -21.62 -23.92
N ILE A 46 -24.59 -20.51 -23.82
CA ILE A 46 -24.46 -19.51 -22.75
C ILE A 46 -25.82 -19.37 -22.05
N VAL A 47 -25.84 -19.54 -20.72
CA VAL A 47 -27.05 -19.44 -19.91
C VAL A 47 -26.80 -18.57 -18.69
N PHE A 48 -27.54 -17.47 -18.57
CA PHE A 48 -27.62 -16.68 -17.34
C PHE A 48 -28.86 -17.08 -16.56
N ASN A 49 -28.72 -17.27 -15.25
CA ASN A 49 -29.89 -17.38 -14.39
C ASN A 49 -30.44 -15.99 -14.01
N ASN A 50 -31.58 -15.95 -13.34
CA ASN A 50 -32.21 -14.72 -12.86
C ASN A 50 -31.38 -13.96 -11.80
N ARG A 51 -30.32 -14.57 -11.26
CA ARG A 51 -29.37 -13.95 -10.32
C ARG A 51 -28.10 -13.45 -11.03
N GLY A 52 -28.04 -13.54 -12.36
CA GLY A 52 -26.87 -13.14 -13.15
C GLY A 52 -25.72 -14.15 -13.16
N LYS A 53 -25.87 -15.34 -12.56
CA LYS A 53 -24.83 -16.38 -12.59
C LYS A 53 -24.75 -16.99 -13.99
N LEU A 54 -23.54 -16.95 -14.54
CA LEU A 54 -23.17 -17.52 -15.84
C LEU A 54 -22.96 -19.04 -15.74
N TYR A 55 -23.50 -19.75 -16.72
CA TYR A 55 -23.21 -21.14 -17.00
C TYR A 55 -22.94 -21.29 -18.50
N GLU A 56 -21.82 -21.90 -18.85
CA GLU A 56 -21.38 -22.02 -20.23
C GLU A 56 -20.93 -23.43 -20.58
N TYR A 57 -21.04 -23.76 -21.86
CA TYR A 57 -20.47 -24.95 -22.48
C TYR A 57 -19.89 -24.57 -23.85
N SER A 58 -18.74 -25.14 -24.17
CA SER A 58 -18.08 -25.01 -25.48
C SER A 58 -17.57 -26.39 -25.92
N SER A 59 -17.55 -26.65 -27.23
CA SER A 59 -16.92 -27.86 -27.78
C SER A 59 -15.42 -27.89 -27.44
N LYS A 60 -14.85 -29.08 -27.24
CA LYS A 60 -13.51 -29.27 -26.67
C LYS A 60 -12.38 -28.63 -27.49
N GLU A 61 -12.59 -28.48 -28.79
CA GLU A 61 -11.58 -28.01 -29.74
C GLU A 61 -11.49 -26.47 -29.79
N CYS A 62 -12.47 -25.76 -29.21
CA CYS A 62 -12.54 -24.31 -29.29
C CYS A 62 -12.95 -23.70 -27.95
N SER A 63 -12.19 -22.72 -27.45
CA SER A 63 -12.63 -21.90 -26.30
C SER A 63 -13.87 -21.09 -26.68
N LEU A 64 -14.82 -20.93 -25.75
CA LEU A 64 -16.04 -20.12 -25.94
C LEU A 64 -15.75 -18.75 -26.59
N HIS A 65 -14.67 -18.10 -26.17
CA HIS A 65 -14.22 -16.81 -26.71
C HIS A 65 -14.00 -16.83 -28.23
N LYS A 66 -13.35 -17.88 -28.75
CA LYS A 66 -13.10 -18.06 -30.19
C LYS A 66 -14.39 -18.29 -30.97
N THR A 67 -15.34 -19.06 -30.43
CA THR A 67 -16.66 -19.26 -31.04
C THR A 67 -17.43 -17.95 -31.12
N ILE A 68 -17.43 -17.16 -30.04
CA ILE A 68 -18.05 -15.82 -30.02
C ILE A 68 -17.36 -14.90 -31.03
N GLN A 69 -16.03 -14.93 -31.11
CA GLN A 69 -15.27 -14.12 -32.06
C GLN A 69 -15.60 -14.48 -33.52
N ARG A 70 -15.71 -15.79 -33.83
CA ARG A 70 -16.14 -16.28 -35.14
C ARG A 70 -17.55 -15.83 -35.46
N TYR A 71 -18.48 -15.99 -34.52
CA TYR A 71 -19.85 -15.50 -34.65
C TYR A 71 -19.90 -14.00 -34.95
N ARG A 72 -19.14 -13.18 -34.20
CA ARG A 72 -19.05 -11.73 -34.44
C ARG A 72 -18.54 -11.44 -35.84
N LYS A 73 -17.44 -12.08 -36.27
CA LYS A 73 -16.85 -11.89 -37.60
C LYS A 73 -17.85 -12.21 -38.71
N THR A 74 -18.50 -13.38 -38.66
CA THR A 74 -19.48 -13.80 -39.67
C THR A 74 -20.74 -12.93 -39.66
N THR A 75 -21.17 -12.44 -38.49
CA THR A 75 -22.37 -11.57 -38.38
C THR A 75 -22.09 -10.15 -38.92
N ILE A 76 -20.84 -9.69 -38.85
CA ILE A 76 -20.42 -8.39 -39.41
C ILE A 76 -20.45 -8.42 -40.95
N ASP A 77 -20.06 -9.53 -41.57
CA ASP A 77 -20.10 -9.70 -43.04
C ASP A 77 -21.55 -9.78 -43.58
N SER A 78 -22.54 -10.10 -42.73
CA SER A 78 -23.97 -10.15 -43.07
C SER A 78 -24.73 -8.86 -42.72
N SER A 79 -24.31 -7.76 -43.35
CA SER A 79 -25.03 -6.53 -43.76
C SER A 79 -26.13 -5.81 -42.92
N ASP A 80 -26.49 -6.15 -41.68
CA ASP A 80 -27.52 -5.33 -40.97
C ASP A 80 -27.39 -5.19 -39.44
N ARG A 81 -26.32 -5.76 -38.84
CA ARG A 81 -26.01 -5.56 -37.40
C ARG A 81 -24.62 -5.00 -37.10
N GLY A 82 -23.82 -4.71 -38.14
CA GLY A 82 -22.52 -4.05 -38.01
C GLY A 82 -22.61 -2.73 -37.23
N ALA A 83 -23.68 -1.96 -37.45
CA ALA A 83 -23.88 -0.65 -36.84
C ALA A 83 -23.87 -0.65 -35.30
N ILE A 84 -24.49 -1.61 -34.62
CA ILE A 84 -24.59 -1.61 -33.15
C ILE A 84 -23.23 -1.95 -32.50
N THR A 85 -22.51 -2.92 -33.07
CA THR A 85 -21.15 -3.27 -32.63
C THR A 85 -20.12 -2.23 -33.02
N GLU A 86 -20.26 -1.57 -34.17
CA GLU A 86 -19.44 -0.40 -34.54
C GLU A 86 -19.65 0.74 -33.56
N VAL A 87 -20.90 1.07 -33.21
CA VAL A 87 -21.19 2.14 -32.24
C VAL A 87 -20.54 1.84 -30.89
N ASN A 88 -20.67 0.62 -30.36
CA ASN A 88 -19.99 0.26 -29.11
C ASN A 88 -18.46 0.30 -29.23
N THR A 89 -17.89 -0.14 -30.36
CA THR A 89 -16.43 -0.14 -30.55
C THR A 89 -15.90 1.30 -30.68
N ARG A 90 -16.61 2.17 -31.42
CA ARG A 90 -16.32 3.60 -31.53
C ARG A 90 -16.42 4.32 -30.19
N ASN A 91 -17.43 4.02 -29.37
CA ASN A 91 -17.54 4.59 -28.03
C ASN A 91 -16.31 4.24 -27.16
N TRP A 92 -15.83 2.99 -27.21
CA TRP A 92 -14.61 2.61 -26.49
C TRP A 92 -13.35 3.26 -27.07
N GLU A 93 -13.27 3.42 -28.39
CA GLU A 93 -12.16 4.12 -29.06
C GLU A 93 -12.12 5.60 -28.67
N GLU A 94 -13.27 6.27 -28.62
CA GLU A 94 -13.41 7.66 -28.15
C GLU A 94 -13.00 7.78 -26.68
N GLU A 95 -13.42 6.85 -25.83
CA GLU A 95 -13.07 6.84 -24.41
C GLU A 95 -11.58 6.58 -24.19
N VAL A 96 -10.97 5.68 -24.97
CA VAL A 96 -9.52 5.47 -25.00
C VAL A 96 -8.78 6.71 -25.49
N ALA A 97 -9.29 7.39 -26.53
CA ALA A 97 -8.69 8.62 -27.03
C ALA A 97 -8.73 9.75 -25.98
N LYS A 98 -9.85 9.88 -25.28
CA LYS A 98 -10.00 10.83 -24.17
C LYS A 98 -9.01 10.55 -23.03
N LEU A 99 -8.90 9.29 -22.62
CA LEU A 99 -7.94 8.89 -21.58
C LEU A 99 -6.50 9.15 -22.00
N ARG A 100 -6.16 8.94 -23.28
CA ARG A 100 -4.82 9.27 -23.81
C ARG A 100 -4.55 10.77 -23.74
N GLN A 101 -5.53 11.59 -24.08
CA GLN A 101 -5.43 13.04 -23.97
C GLN A 101 -5.25 13.49 -22.51
N ASP A 102 -6.00 12.91 -21.57
CA ASP A 102 -5.86 13.21 -20.15
C ASP A 102 -4.46 12.86 -19.62
N ILE A 103 -3.90 11.71 -20.04
CA ILE A 103 -2.53 11.30 -19.69
C ILE A 103 -1.51 12.31 -20.24
N GLU A 104 -1.66 12.74 -21.49
CA GLU A 104 -0.76 13.72 -22.11
C GLU A 104 -0.81 15.07 -21.40
N LEU A 105 -2.01 15.55 -21.06
CA LEU A 105 -2.19 16.79 -20.28
C LEU A 105 -1.58 16.69 -18.89
N LEU A 106 -1.70 15.53 -18.24
CA LEU A 106 -1.09 15.28 -16.93
C LEU A 106 0.44 15.29 -17.02
N ASP A 107 1.00 14.64 -18.04
CA ASP A 107 2.45 14.61 -18.30
C ASP A 107 3.01 16.02 -18.57
N ILE A 108 2.33 16.80 -19.43
CA ILE A 108 2.67 18.21 -19.67
C ILE A 108 2.65 18.99 -18.35
N THR A 109 1.60 18.83 -17.55
CA THR A 109 1.46 19.55 -16.28
C THR A 109 2.57 19.18 -15.29
N ASN A 110 2.92 17.90 -15.18
CA ASN A 110 4.02 17.43 -14.33
C ASN A 110 5.36 18.01 -14.79
N LYS A 111 5.67 17.94 -16.10
CA LYS A 111 6.89 18.53 -16.66
C LYS A 111 6.95 20.04 -16.43
N ASN A 112 5.82 20.74 -16.50
CA ASN A 112 5.76 22.17 -16.17
C ASN A 112 6.08 22.39 -14.68
N LEU A 113 5.51 21.60 -13.77
CA LEU A 113 5.76 21.71 -12.32
C LEU A 113 7.22 21.41 -11.94
N VAL A 114 7.89 20.52 -12.68
CA VAL A 114 9.31 20.19 -12.51
C VAL A 114 10.22 21.23 -13.19
N GLY A 115 9.69 22.03 -14.12
CA GLY A 115 10.42 23.07 -14.84
C GLY A 115 11.00 22.63 -16.19
N GLU A 116 10.68 21.43 -16.67
CA GLU A 116 11.21 20.85 -17.91
C GLU A 116 10.52 21.35 -19.20
N ARG A 117 9.31 21.94 -19.10
CA ARG A 117 8.52 22.41 -20.27
C ARG A 117 7.96 23.83 -20.10
N ILE A 118 8.78 24.77 -19.66
CA ILE A 118 8.37 26.17 -19.41
C ILE A 118 8.55 27.12 -20.61
N GLU A 119 9.27 26.70 -21.66
CA GLU A 119 9.74 27.54 -22.77
C GLU A 119 8.62 28.26 -23.54
N ASN A 120 7.46 27.62 -23.66
CA ASN A 120 6.31 28.14 -24.42
C ASN A 120 5.21 28.75 -23.53
N MET A 121 5.46 28.92 -22.23
CA MET A 121 4.48 29.47 -21.29
C MET A 121 4.49 31.01 -21.34
N ASN A 122 3.31 31.62 -21.36
CA ASN A 122 3.22 33.07 -21.27
C ASN A 122 3.50 33.58 -19.84
N GLN A 123 3.78 34.87 -19.69
CA GLN A 123 4.14 35.47 -18.40
C GLN A 123 3.07 35.27 -17.31
N LYS A 124 1.78 35.26 -17.68
CA LYS A 124 0.67 35.03 -16.74
C LYS A 124 0.64 33.57 -16.27
N GLN A 125 0.86 32.62 -17.17
CA GLN A 125 0.93 31.19 -16.88
C GLN A 125 2.14 30.88 -16.00
N LEU A 126 3.28 31.52 -16.27
CA LEU A 126 4.50 31.34 -15.46
C LEU A 126 4.31 31.87 -14.03
N LYS A 127 3.74 33.07 -13.85
CA LYS A 127 3.40 33.61 -12.52
C LYS A 127 2.43 32.71 -11.75
N ASN A 128 1.43 32.14 -12.44
CA ASN A 128 0.50 31.21 -11.82
C ASN A 128 1.18 29.90 -11.40
N LEU A 129 2.13 29.41 -12.20
CA LEU A 129 2.91 28.21 -11.91
C LEU A 129 3.82 28.45 -10.69
N GLU A 130 4.55 29.55 -10.67
CA GLU A 130 5.37 30.01 -9.55
C GLU A 130 4.56 30.07 -8.25
N HIS A 131 3.41 30.76 -8.27
CA HIS A 131 2.53 30.83 -7.09
C HIS A 131 2.04 29.46 -6.60
N LYS A 132 1.74 28.52 -7.51
CA LYS A 132 1.34 27.16 -7.15
C LYS A 132 2.48 26.41 -6.47
N ILE A 133 3.69 26.50 -7.04
CA ILE A 133 4.89 25.86 -6.51
C ILE A 133 5.22 26.45 -5.13
N ASP A 134 5.23 27.77 -4.97
CA ASP A 134 5.51 28.43 -3.70
C ASP A 134 4.54 28.03 -2.60
N LYS A 135 3.24 27.95 -2.94
CA LYS A 135 2.21 27.52 -1.99
C LYS A 135 2.40 26.07 -1.57
N ALA A 136 2.72 25.18 -2.52
CA ALA A 136 2.99 23.77 -2.23
C ALA A 136 4.27 23.61 -1.39
N PHE A 137 5.33 24.32 -1.77
CA PHE A 137 6.61 24.34 -1.08
C PHE A 137 6.47 24.84 0.37
N SER A 138 5.74 25.93 0.58
CA SER A 138 5.46 26.48 1.91
C SER A 138 4.74 25.47 2.81
N LYS A 139 3.77 24.72 2.26
CA LYS A 139 3.08 23.65 3.00
C LYS A 139 4.03 22.51 3.38
N VAL A 140 4.86 22.05 2.45
CA VAL A 140 5.84 21.00 2.70
C VAL A 140 6.85 21.43 3.75
N ARG A 141 7.38 22.66 3.64
CA ARG A 141 8.32 23.23 4.61
C ARG A 141 7.70 23.30 6.00
N LYS A 142 6.49 23.86 6.13
CA LYS A 142 5.78 23.92 7.41
C LYS A 142 5.62 22.54 8.05
N ARG A 143 5.23 21.52 7.28
CA ARG A 143 5.09 20.16 7.82
C ARG A 143 6.45 19.57 8.25
N LYS A 144 7.52 19.83 7.51
CA LYS A 144 8.88 19.41 7.90
C LYS A 144 9.32 20.08 9.20
N GLU A 145 9.03 21.37 9.35
CA GLU A 145 9.33 22.14 10.57
C GLU A 145 8.57 21.58 11.78
N GLU A 146 7.26 21.31 11.63
CA GLU A 146 6.45 20.69 12.69
C GLU A 146 7.05 19.35 13.16
N VAL A 147 7.38 18.46 12.21
CA VAL A 147 7.99 17.16 12.52
C VAL A 147 9.37 17.31 13.18
N MET A 148 10.15 18.32 12.78
CA MET A 148 11.44 18.59 13.38
C MET A 148 11.30 19.09 14.83
N CYS A 149 10.36 20.00 15.08
CA CYS A 149 10.05 20.50 16.42
C CYS A 149 9.59 19.37 17.35
N GLU A 150 8.74 18.45 16.86
CA GLU A 150 8.32 17.26 17.61
C GLU A 150 9.52 16.39 18.01
N LYS A 151 10.46 16.14 17.09
CA LYS A 151 11.69 15.37 17.36
C LYS A 151 12.59 16.05 18.40
N ILE A 152 12.77 17.36 18.30
CA ILE A 152 13.57 18.13 19.27
C ILE A 152 12.92 18.07 20.65
N ALA A 153 11.60 18.23 20.74
CA ALA A 153 10.88 18.17 22.00
C ALA A 153 10.99 16.79 22.67
N LEU A 154 10.87 15.71 21.88
CA LEU A 154 11.07 14.36 22.37
C LEU A 154 12.50 14.13 22.89
N GLY A 155 13.50 14.57 22.13
CA GLY A 155 14.91 14.47 22.52
C GLY A 155 15.19 15.17 23.86
N ARG A 156 14.66 16.38 24.05
CA ARG A 156 14.80 17.13 25.31
C ARG A 156 14.16 16.40 26.50
N ARG A 157 12.95 15.86 26.34
CA ARG A 157 12.30 15.09 27.42
C ARG A 157 13.12 13.86 27.81
N ASN A 158 13.68 13.15 26.84
CA ASN A 158 14.53 12.00 27.11
C ASN A 158 15.82 12.41 27.84
N GLU A 159 16.44 13.53 27.44
CA GLU A 159 17.60 14.08 28.13
C GLU A 159 17.26 14.44 29.59
N ASP A 160 16.12 15.07 29.84
CA ASP A 160 15.68 15.44 31.19
C ASP A 160 15.41 14.20 32.06
N MET A 161 14.74 13.16 31.52
CA MET A 161 14.52 11.91 32.25
C MET A 161 15.85 11.21 32.59
N LEU A 162 16.78 11.12 31.63
CA LEU A 162 18.08 10.49 31.86
C LEU A 162 18.92 11.29 32.87
N LYS A 163 18.82 12.63 32.89
CA LYS A 163 19.47 13.45 33.91
C LYS A 163 18.90 13.17 35.29
N GLN A 164 17.57 13.11 35.41
CA GLN A 164 16.92 12.78 36.67
C GLN A 164 17.35 11.39 37.19
N GLU A 165 17.31 10.35 36.35
CA GLU A 165 17.76 9.01 36.73
C GLU A 165 19.24 8.99 37.15
N ASN A 166 20.10 9.73 36.45
CA ASN A 166 21.52 9.84 36.82
C ASN A 166 21.72 10.56 38.16
N ASP A 167 20.96 11.61 38.45
CA ASP A 167 21.04 12.34 39.71
C ASP A 167 20.53 11.48 40.88
N GLU A 168 19.46 10.71 40.66
CA GLU A 168 19.00 9.69 41.61
C GLU A 168 20.12 8.68 41.88
N ILE A 169 20.70 8.05 40.86
CA ILE A 169 21.80 7.09 41.03
C ILE A 169 22.97 7.69 41.81
N ARG A 170 23.34 8.95 41.53
CA ARG A 170 24.40 9.66 42.27
C ARG A 170 24.05 9.84 43.74
N SER A 171 22.80 10.20 44.04
CA SER A 171 22.31 10.32 45.43
C SER A 171 22.37 8.97 46.17
N TRP A 172 21.92 7.89 45.52
CA TRP A 172 21.99 6.53 46.06
C TRP A 172 23.45 6.09 46.33
N ILE A 173 24.39 6.44 45.46
CA ILE A 173 25.83 6.18 45.68
C ILE A 173 26.32 6.94 46.92
N MET A 174 26.03 8.24 47.02
CA MET A 174 26.44 9.06 48.16
C MET A 174 25.86 8.54 49.48
N GLU A 175 24.58 8.16 49.49
CA GLU A 175 23.92 7.61 50.67
C GLU A 175 24.59 6.28 51.10
N ARG A 176 24.88 5.39 50.14
CA ARG A 176 25.57 4.13 50.41
C ARG A 176 26.98 4.32 50.95
N GLU A 177 27.74 5.26 50.41
CA GLU A 177 29.07 5.62 50.92
C GLU A 177 29.01 6.18 52.34
N CYS A 178 27.98 6.97 52.67
CA CYS A 178 27.75 7.50 54.02
C CYS A 178 27.43 6.37 55.02
N TYR A 179 26.54 5.44 54.65
CA TYR A 179 26.24 4.26 55.46
C TYR A 179 27.49 3.41 55.70
N GLN A 180 28.33 3.19 54.68
CA GLN A 180 29.58 2.44 54.83
C GLN A 180 30.54 3.14 55.80
N ARG A 181 30.71 4.46 55.69
CA ARG A 181 31.53 5.25 56.62
C ARG A 181 31.00 5.20 58.05
N THR A 182 29.69 5.30 58.22
CA THR A 182 29.02 5.23 59.53
C THR A 182 29.17 3.85 60.17
N ASN A 183 29.00 2.77 59.41
CA ASN A 183 29.22 1.40 59.87
C ASN A 183 30.70 1.12 60.23
N MET A 184 31.66 1.73 59.52
CA MET A 184 33.07 1.67 59.92
C MET A 184 33.35 2.37 61.25
N LEU A 185 32.64 3.46 61.55
CA LEU A 185 32.78 4.19 62.82
C LEU A 185 32.13 3.46 64.00
N LEU A 186 30.98 2.81 63.80
CA LEU A 186 30.27 2.04 64.84
C LEU A 186 30.91 0.67 65.15
N SER A 187 31.78 0.15 64.27
CA SER A 187 32.44 -1.14 64.46
C SER A 187 33.79 -1.06 65.20
N GLN A 188 34.16 0.09 65.76
CA GLN A 188 35.37 0.20 66.57
C GLN A 188 35.10 -0.21 68.03
N PRO A 189 35.87 -1.16 68.62
CA PRO A 189 35.88 -1.33 70.06
C PRO A 189 36.53 -0.10 70.69
N GLU A 190 35.91 0.42 71.75
CA GLU A 190 36.40 1.58 72.52
C GLU A 190 37.88 1.44 72.86
N TYR A 191 38.76 2.17 72.15
CA TYR A 191 40.08 2.51 72.67
C TYR A 191 40.55 3.88 72.14
N ASN A 192 40.49 4.83 73.07
CA ASN A 192 41.36 6.01 73.24
C ASN A 192 41.42 7.10 72.14
N ALA A 193 40.84 8.24 72.51
CA ALA A 193 40.97 9.54 71.87
C ALA A 193 42.43 10.04 71.81
N LEU A 194 42.85 10.55 70.65
CA LEU A 194 43.93 11.54 70.47
C LEU A 194 43.59 12.48 69.29
N PRO A 195 44.07 13.74 69.29
CA PRO A 195 43.37 14.88 68.66
C PRO A 195 43.67 15.07 67.17
N ALA A 196 42.70 15.67 66.49
CA ALA A 196 42.75 16.09 65.11
C ALA A 196 43.95 17.01 64.79
N TYR A 197 44.69 16.66 63.74
CA TYR A 197 45.52 17.61 62.98
C TYR A 197 44.92 17.78 61.59
N ALA A 198 44.58 19.04 61.29
CA ALA A 198 44.08 19.51 60.01
C ALA A 198 45.22 19.69 58.99
N SER A 199 44.82 19.92 57.73
CA SER A 199 45.58 20.42 56.56
C SER A 199 45.96 19.30 55.58
N GLN A 200 45.71 19.35 54.26
CA GLN A 200 45.50 20.48 53.35
C GLN A 200 44.92 19.97 52.02
N ASN A 201 44.04 20.78 51.41
CA ASN A 201 43.61 20.65 50.02
C ASN A 201 44.80 20.67 49.04
N PHE A 202 44.78 19.83 48.00
CA PHE A 202 45.21 20.18 46.62
C PHE A 202 45.02 18.96 45.70
N VAL A 203 43.98 18.94 44.85
CA VAL A 203 43.95 18.05 43.67
C VAL A 203 44.09 18.94 42.45
N HIS A 204 45.30 18.94 41.89
CA HIS A 204 45.63 19.56 40.61
C HIS A 204 44.99 18.74 39.48
N GLY A 205 44.24 19.40 38.60
CA GLY A 205 43.95 18.88 37.27
C GLY A 205 45.12 19.19 36.34
N ASN A 206 45.60 18.20 35.59
CA ASN A 206 45.45 18.18 34.13
C ASN A 206 46.26 17.07 33.40
N LEU A 207 45.59 16.54 32.38
CA LEU A 207 46.07 16.08 31.07
C LEU A 207 46.86 14.76 30.88
N ILE A 208 46.15 13.81 30.23
CA ILE A 208 46.50 13.07 29.00
C ILE A 208 47.72 12.12 29.04
N THR A 209 47.48 10.80 28.93
CA THR A 209 48.01 10.02 27.79
C THR A 209 47.17 8.76 27.50
N THR A 210 46.74 8.69 26.24
CA THR A 210 46.23 7.60 25.39
C THR A 210 46.27 6.14 25.87
N ALA A 211 45.13 5.46 25.77
CA ALA A 211 45.06 4.09 25.29
C ALA A 211 43.76 3.90 24.47
N ASN A 212 43.93 3.89 23.15
CA ASN A 212 42.90 3.49 22.18
C ASN A 212 42.50 2.04 22.42
N HIS A 213 41.21 1.76 22.53
CA HIS A 213 40.54 0.59 21.96
C HIS A 213 39.03 0.70 22.24
N PHE A 214 38.21 0.89 21.21
CA PHE A 214 37.17 -0.07 20.81
C PHE A 214 36.36 0.45 19.60
N ALA A 215 36.52 -0.29 18.51
CA ALA A 215 35.56 -0.63 17.45
C ALA A 215 34.41 0.35 17.13
N ARG A 216 34.54 1.01 15.97
CA ARG A 216 33.43 1.57 15.20
C ARG A 216 33.17 0.62 14.03
N GLN A 217 32.06 -0.11 14.09
CA GLN A 217 31.49 -0.84 12.96
C GLN A 217 30.18 -0.14 12.64
N GLU A 218 30.04 0.41 11.43
CA GLU A 218 28.81 0.39 10.65
C GLU A 218 29.08 0.90 9.23
N GLN A 219 29.06 -0.03 8.29
CA GLN A 219 28.92 0.22 6.86
C GLN A 219 27.44 0.36 6.55
N THR A 220 27.04 1.47 5.92
CA THR A 220 25.94 1.46 4.94
C THR A 220 26.16 2.58 3.93
N THR A 221 26.77 2.24 2.80
CA THR A 221 26.69 3.02 1.56
C THR A 221 25.72 2.31 0.62
N LEU A 222 24.60 2.95 0.30
CA LEU A 222 23.72 2.57 -0.80
C LEU A 222 23.98 3.53 -1.96
N GLN A 223 24.70 3.05 -2.97
CA GLN A 223 24.72 3.66 -4.31
C GLN A 223 23.52 3.13 -5.09
N LEU A 224 22.76 4.05 -5.68
CA LEU A 224 21.71 3.75 -6.64
C LEU A 224 22.34 3.62 -8.03
N GLY A 225 22.16 2.44 -8.63
CA GLY A 225 22.08 2.21 -10.06
C GLY A 225 20.72 1.61 -10.36
#